data_AF-A0A7T8KJE8-F1
#
_entry.id   AF-A0A7T8KJE8-F1
#
_cell.length_a   1.000
_cell.length_b   1.000
_cell.length_c   1.000
_cell.angle_alpha   90.00
_cell.angle_beta   90.00
_cell.angle_gamma   90.00
#
_symmetry.space_group_name_H-M   'P 1'
#
loop_
_entity.id
_entity.type
_entity.pdbx_description
1 polymer ?
#
loop_
_entity_poly.entity_id
_entity_poly.type
_entity_poly.pdbx_seq_one_letter_code
_entity_poly.pdbx_strand_id
1 'polypeptide(L)'
;METWPKNMWPPQSPDLNPLDFSILWHVESKACKIRHSNVNDLKTSVNKVWRSMRKVYVADVCRAFRGRLEAVIEAKGGQIHQ
;
A
#
# COMPACT_ATOMS: atom_id res chain seq x y z
N MET A 1 -5.34 -19.08 -13.51
CA MET A 1 -5.94 -18.36 -12.37
C MET A 1 -6.91 -17.37 -12.97
N GLU A 2 -8.20 -17.50 -12.69
CA GLU A 2 -9.17 -16.47 -13.06
C GLU A 2 -8.87 -15.22 -12.24
N THR A 3 -8.73 -14.09 -12.92
CA THR A 3 -8.56 -12.78 -12.29
C THR A 3 -9.92 -12.22 -11.94
N TRP A 4 -10.01 -11.49 -10.84
CA TRP A 4 -11.26 -10.88 -10.39
C TRP A 4 -11.90 -9.99 -11.48
N PRO A 5 -13.25 -9.97 -11.57
CA PRO A 5 -13.95 -9.03 -12.43
C PRO A 5 -13.57 -7.58 -12.13
N LYS A 6 -13.43 -6.74 -13.17
CA LYS A 6 -13.01 -5.33 -13.03
C LYS A 6 -13.89 -4.53 -12.05
N ASN A 7 -15.16 -4.89 -11.94
CA ASN A 7 -16.16 -4.25 -11.09
C ASN A 7 -16.21 -4.82 -9.66
N MET A 8 -15.36 -5.77 -9.31
CA MET A 8 -15.37 -6.35 -7.97
C MET A 8 -14.72 -5.45 -6.93
N TRP A 9 -13.69 -4.68 -7.30
CA TRP A 9 -13.05 -3.80 -6.34
C TRP A 9 -13.87 -2.53 -6.12
N PRO A 10 -14.23 -2.18 -4.88
CA PRO A 10 -14.99 -0.97 -4.60
C PRO A 10 -14.18 0.29 -4.97
N PRO A 11 -14.81 1.30 -5.58
CA PRO A 11 -14.15 2.59 -5.82
C PRO A 11 -13.73 3.23 -4.49
N GLN A 12 -12.72 4.11 -4.53
CA GLN A 12 -12.28 4.92 -3.38
C GLN A 12 -11.98 4.10 -2.10
N SER A 13 -11.42 2.90 -2.24
CA SER A 13 -11.12 2.01 -1.11
C SER A 13 -9.60 1.85 -0.86
N PRO A 14 -8.87 2.93 -0.49
CA PRO A 14 -7.44 2.85 -0.19
C PRO A 14 -7.18 1.95 1.02
N ASP A 15 -8.13 1.86 1.96
CA ASP A 15 -8.06 0.98 3.12
C ASP A 15 -7.96 -0.50 2.79
N LEU A 16 -8.38 -0.89 1.58
CA LEU A 16 -8.34 -2.27 1.13
C LEU A 16 -7.14 -2.54 0.22
N ASN A 17 -6.39 -1.53 -0.23
CA ASN A 17 -5.25 -1.73 -1.11
C ASN A 17 -3.93 -1.76 -0.32
N PRO A 18 -3.21 -2.90 -0.23
CA PRO A 18 -1.92 -3.02 0.45
C PRO A 18 -0.87 -1.98 0.04
N LEU A 19 -0.93 -1.55 -1.22
CA LEU A 19 -0.07 -0.47 -1.71
C LEU A 19 -0.41 0.85 -1.01
N ASP A 20 -1.68 1.24 -0.98
CA ASP A 20 -2.12 2.54 -0.46
C ASP A 20 -2.04 2.59 1.07
N PHE A 21 -2.56 1.57 1.78
CA PHE A 21 -2.64 1.62 3.25
C PHE A 21 -1.31 1.37 3.96
N SER A 22 -0.24 0.98 3.24
CA SER A 22 1.05 0.69 3.89
C SER A 22 2.28 0.84 2.99
N ILE A 23 2.36 0.13 1.87
CA ILE A 23 3.64 -0.02 1.14
C ILE A 23 4.10 1.31 0.54
N LEU A 24 3.21 2.09 -0.06
CA LEU A 24 3.54 3.40 -0.62
C LEU A 24 3.97 4.38 0.46
N TRP A 25 3.27 4.43 1.60
CA TRP A 25 3.67 5.23 2.76
C TRP A 25 5.07 4.86 3.28
N HIS A 26 5.37 3.55 3.35
CA HIS A 26 6.70 3.07 3.74
C HIS A 26 7.80 3.50 2.76
N VAL A 27 7.51 3.43 1.46
CA VAL A 27 8.45 3.86 0.42
C VAL A 27 8.65 5.37 0.49
N GLU A 28 7.58 6.15 0.54
CA GLU A 28 7.61 7.60 0.60
C GLU A 28 8.36 8.11 1.83
N SER A 29 8.00 7.64 3.03
CA SER A 29 8.64 8.07 4.29
C SER A 29 10.15 7.87 4.34
N LYS A 30 10.68 6.91 3.56
CA LYS A 30 12.11 6.63 3.46
C LYS A 30 12.76 7.30 2.26
N ALA A 31 12.14 7.18 1.09
CA ALA A 31 12.70 7.68 -0.16
C ALA A 31 12.67 9.20 -0.22
N CYS A 32 11.65 9.83 0.36
CA CYS A 32 11.43 11.27 0.38
C CYS A 32 11.90 11.95 1.69
N LYS A 33 12.64 11.23 2.54
CA LYS A 33 13.20 11.78 3.80
C LYS A 33 14.14 12.98 3.56
N ILE A 34 14.74 13.06 2.37
CA ILE A 34 15.57 14.17 1.93
C ILE A 34 15.04 14.75 0.62
N ARG A 35 15.36 16.02 0.37
CA ARG A 35 15.12 16.64 -0.94
C ARG A 35 16.09 16.07 -1.97
N HIS A 36 15.57 15.69 -3.13
CA HIS A 36 16.36 15.24 -4.28
C HIS A 36 16.59 16.39 -5.25
N SER A 37 17.74 16.38 -5.93
CA SER A 37 18.11 17.43 -6.89
C SER A 37 17.34 17.33 -8.21
N ASN A 38 16.90 16.11 -8.56
CA ASN A 38 16.13 15.85 -9.78
C ASN A 38 15.28 14.57 -9.64
N VAL A 39 14.44 14.31 -10.65
CA VAL A 39 13.52 13.17 -10.67
C VAL A 39 14.24 11.82 -10.77
N ASN A 40 15.42 11.75 -11.40
CA ASN A 40 16.17 10.49 -11.51
C ASN A 40 16.76 10.07 -10.16
N ASP A 41 17.22 11.03 -9.36
CA ASP A 41 17.68 10.78 -7.99
C ASP A 41 16.53 10.25 -7.12
N LEU A 42 15.34 10.87 -7.23
CA LEU A 42 14.13 10.39 -6.54
C LEU A 42 13.76 8.97 -6.97
N LYS A 43 13.71 8.68 -8.28
CA LYS A 43 13.45 7.33 -8.81
C LYS A 43 14.45 6.30 -8.28
N THR A 44 15.71 6.68 -8.20
CA THR A 44 16.78 5.81 -7.66
C THR A 44 16.56 5.55 -6.17
N SER A 45 16.19 6.57 -5.40
CA SER A 45 15.86 6.45 -3.97
C SER A 45 14.66 5.52 -3.73
N VAL A 46 13.57 5.73 -4.48
CA VAL A 46 12.35 4.90 -4.43
C VAL A 46 12.68 3.43 -4.74
N ASN A 47 13.39 3.18 -5.83
CA ASN A 47 13.79 1.82 -6.23
C ASN A 47 14.69 1.15 -5.19
N LYS A 48 15.59 1.90 -4.55
CA LYS A 48 16.46 1.39 -3.48
C LYS A 48 15.63 0.97 -2.27
N VAL A 49 14.70 1.80 -1.83
CA VAL A 49 13.81 1.46 -0.70
C VAL A 49 12.96 0.23 -1.02
N TRP A 50 12.33 0.19 -2.19
CA TRP A 50 11.53 -0.95 -2.65
C TRP A 50 12.34 -2.26 -2.63
N ARG A 51 13.53 -2.26 -3.24
CA ARG A 51 14.41 -3.45 -3.27
C ARG A 51 14.89 -3.89 -1.89
N SER A 52 15.06 -2.95 -0.97
CA SER A 52 15.46 -3.24 0.42
C SER A 52 14.31 -3.72 1.31
N MET A 53 13.07 -3.66 0.83
CA MET A 53 11.90 -4.01 1.63
C MET A 53 11.92 -5.50 1.95
N ARG A 54 11.80 -5.81 3.24
CA ARG A 54 11.79 -7.20 3.71
C ARG A 54 10.55 -7.90 3.15
N LYS A 55 10.74 -9.07 2.53
CA LYS A 55 9.63 -9.90 2.04
C LYS A 55 8.60 -10.23 3.14
N VAL A 56 9.08 -10.42 4.37
CA VAL A 56 8.21 -10.65 5.54
C VAL A 56 7.27 -9.47 5.78
N TYR A 57 7.77 -8.22 5.68
CA TYR A 57 6.93 -7.03 5.80
C TYR A 57 5.82 -7.00 4.75
N VAL A 58 6.16 -7.26 3.48
CA VAL A 58 5.16 -7.31 2.39
C VAL A 58 4.11 -8.39 2.67
N ALA A 59 4.54 -9.57 3.12
CA ALA A 59 3.63 -10.65 3.47
C ALA A 59 2.73 -10.30 4.68
N ASP A 60 3.25 -9.58 5.68
CA ASP A 60 2.49 -9.11 6.84
C ASP A 60 1.42 -8.09 6.41
N VAL A 61 1.77 -7.14 5.55
CA VAL A 61 0.82 -6.16 4.98
C VAL A 61 -0.28 -6.87 4.19
N CYS A 62 0.06 -7.84 3.34
CA CYS A 62 -0.94 -8.63 2.61
C CYS A 62 -1.83 -9.44 3.55
N ARG A 63 -1.28 -10.00 4.63
CA ARG A 63 -2.06 -10.72 5.65
C ARG A 63 -3.03 -9.81 6.41
N ALA A 64 -2.70 -8.52 6.57
CA ALA A 64 -3.58 -7.54 7.20
C ALA A 64 -4.85 -7.23 6.38
N PHE A 65 -4.86 -7.52 5.07
CA PHE A 65 -6.00 -7.24 4.19
C PHE A 65 -7.33 -7.79 4.74
N ARG A 66 -7.32 -9.02 5.24
CA ARG A 66 -8.56 -9.67 5.72
C ARG A 66 -9.19 -8.91 6.89
N GLY A 67 -8.40 -8.54 7.90
CA GLY A 67 -8.90 -7.79 9.04
C GLY A 67 -9.41 -6.40 8.65
N ARG A 68 -8.75 -5.74 7.68
CA ARG A 68 -9.22 -4.46 7.14
C ARG A 68 -10.54 -4.61 6.38
N LEU A 69 -10.70 -5.68 5.60
CA LEU A 69 -11.96 -5.99 4.91
C LEU A 69 -13.11 -6.22 5.90
N GLU A 70 -12.86 -6.99 6.96
CA GLU A 70 -13.83 -7.23 8.03
C GLU A 70 -14.25 -5.91 8.71
N ALA A 71 -13.30 -5.01 9.00
CA ALA A 71 -13.59 -3.69 9.56
C ALA A 71 -14.38 -2.78 8.60
N VAL A 72 -14.08 -2.81 7.29
CA VAL A 72 -14.87 -2.06 6.29
C VAL A 72 -16.30 -2.61 6.20
N ILE A 73 -16.50 -3.93 6.31
CA ILE A 73 -17.83 -4.55 6.36
C ILE A 73 -18.59 -4.09 7.60
N GLU A 74 -17.96 -4.06 8.77
CA GLU A 74 -18.54 -3.56 10.02
C GLU A 74 -18.93 -2.08 9.90
N ALA A 75 -18.09 -1.28 9.24
CA ALA A 75 -18.34 0.12 8.91
C ALA A 75 -19.38 0.30 7.79
N LYS A 76 -20.03 -0.78 7.30
CA LYS A 76 -21.01 -0.76 6.21
C LYS A 76 -20.47 -0.12 4.92
N GLY A 77 -19.21 -0.39 4.60
CA GLY A 77 -18.51 0.20 3.46
C GLY A 77 -17.89 1.57 3.73
N GLY A 78 -17.96 2.07 4.96
CA GLY A 78 -17.27 3.29 5.38
C GLY A 78 -15.75 3.14 5.43
N GLN A 79 -15.07 4.28 5.51
CA GLN A 79 -13.62 4.33 5.72
C GLN A 79 -13.27 3.83 7.12
N ILE A 80 -12.11 3.20 7.25
CA ILE A 80 -11.59 2.77 8.54
C ILE A 80 -10.39 3.63 8.91
N HIS A 81 -10.37 4.14 10.14
CA HIS A 81 -9.21 4.88 10.63
C HIS A 81 -8.10 3.90 11.03
N GLN A 82 -6.85 4.23 10.66
CA GLN A 82 -5.66 3.56 11.18
C GLN A 82 -5.27 4.12 12.54
#